data_AF-A0A915KXJ9-F1
#
_entry.id   AF-A0A915KXJ9-F1
#
_cell.length_a   1.000
_cell.length_b   1.000
_cell.length_c   1.000
_cell.angle_alpha   90.00
_cell.angle_beta   90.00
_cell.angle_gamma   90.00
#
_symmetry.space_group_name_H-M   'P 1'
#
loop_
_entity.id
_entity.type
_entity.pdbx_description
1 polymer ?
#
loop_
_entity_poly.entity_id
_entity_poly.type
_entity_poly.pdbx_seq_one_letter_code
_entity_poly.pdbx_strand_id
1 'polypeptide(L)' 'MNADSDKGCKAIGFTSLASGISVGFSSLVAGFAIGVLGDAGIRATALQPNLYTTVVLITGFAMVAGMYGLVVSLIQIARK' A
#
# COMPACT_ATOMS: atom_id res chain seq x y z
N MET A 1 -32.54 2.14 -25.72
CA MET A 1 -31.38 2.92 -26.23
C MET A 1 -30.71 3.60 -25.04
N ASN A 2 -29.44 3.29 -24.83
CA ASN A 2 -28.74 3.29 -23.54
C ASN A 2 -27.87 4.55 -23.40
N ALA A 3 -28.24 5.46 -22.50
CA ALA A 3 -27.43 6.63 -22.11
C ALA A 3 -26.49 6.32 -20.91
N ASP A 4 -26.54 5.10 -20.36
CA ASP A 4 -25.67 4.61 -19.28
C ASP A 4 -24.38 3.97 -19.82
N SER A 5 -24.41 3.43 -21.05
CA SER A 5 -23.26 2.73 -21.65
C SER A 5 -22.10 3.64 -22.09
N ASP A 6 -22.36 4.90 -22.46
CA ASP A 6 -21.29 5.87 -22.83
C ASP A 6 -20.61 6.49 -21.59
N LYS A 7 -21.41 6.74 -20.53
CA LYS A 7 -20.85 7.09 -19.21
C LYS A 7 -20.13 5.90 -18.59
N GLY A 8 -20.60 4.68 -18.82
CA GLY A 8 -20.00 3.44 -18.35
C GLY A 8 -18.56 3.27 -18.84
N CYS A 9 -18.26 3.50 -20.12
CA CYS A 9 -16.91 3.36 -20.65
C CYS A 9 -15.93 4.36 -20.02
N LYS A 10 -16.31 5.65 -19.90
CA LYS A 10 -15.48 6.67 -19.23
C LYS A 10 -15.38 6.44 -17.74
N ALA A 11 -16.48 6.15 -17.06
CA ALA A 11 -16.51 5.89 -15.62
C ALA A 11 -15.68 4.65 -15.26
N ILE A 12 -15.69 3.59 -16.08
CA ILE A 12 -14.82 2.41 -15.91
C ILE A 12 -13.36 2.80 -16.03
N GLY A 13 -12.98 3.54 -17.07
CA GLY A 13 -11.61 4.00 -17.27
C GLY A 13 -11.11 4.87 -16.12
N PHE A 14 -11.90 5.86 -15.68
CA PHE A 14 -11.54 6.74 -14.57
C PHE A 14 -11.51 6.01 -13.22
N THR A 15 -12.43 5.07 -12.96
CA THR A 15 -12.48 4.34 -11.68
C THR A 15 -11.29 3.39 -11.55
N SER A 16 -10.91 2.67 -12.61
CA SER A 16 -9.73 1.80 -12.62
C SER A 16 -8.42 2.56 -12.54
N LEU A 17 -8.33 3.73 -13.17
CA LEU A 17 -7.16 4.61 -13.05
C LEU A 17 -7.06 5.18 -11.63
N ALA A 18 -8.18 5.64 -11.06
CA ALA A 18 -8.24 6.20 -9.71
C ALA A 18 -7.88 5.16 -8.64
N SER A 19 -8.41 3.93 -8.73
CA SER A 19 -8.06 2.85 -7.81
C SER A 19 -6.57 2.48 -7.93
N GLY A 20 -6.03 2.46 -9.15
CA GLY A 20 -4.61 2.17 -9.42
C GLY A 20 -3.67 3.23 -8.83
N ILE A 21 -4.00 4.52 -9.00
CA ILE A 21 -3.21 5.62 -8.43
C ILE A 21 -3.28 5.62 -6.89
N SER A 22 -4.48 5.42 -6.32
CA SER A 22 -4.66 5.38 -4.87
C SER A 22 -3.85 4.25 -4.21
N VAL A 23 -3.90 3.04 -4.78
CA VAL A 23 -3.17 1.89 -4.24
C VAL A 23 -1.66 2.01 -4.45
N GLY A 24 -1.25 2.57 -5.58
CA GLY A 24 0.16 2.87 -5.87
C GLY A 24 0.75 3.86 -4.87
N PHE A 25 0.03 4.95 -4.58
CA PHE A 25 0.45 5.93 -3.56
C PHE A 25 0.50 5.33 -2.15
N SER A 26 -0.47 4.50 -1.78
CA SER A 26 -0.47 3.80 -0.49
C SER A 26 0.77 2.90 -0.33
N SER A 27 1.13 2.16 -1.38
CA SER A 27 2.30 1.29 -1.38
C SER A 27 3.62 2.07 -1.38
N LEU A 28 3.67 3.21 -2.08
CA LEU A 28 4.84 4.09 -2.11
C LEU A 28 5.11 4.72 -0.73
N VAL A 29 4.07 5.23 -0.07
CA VAL A 29 4.17 5.81 1.29
C VAL A 29 4.56 4.74 2.32
N ALA A 30 3.95 3.55 2.23
CA ALA A 30 4.31 2.44 3.11
C ALA A 30 5.78 2.02 2.92
N GLY A 31 6.25 1.91 1.68
CA GLY A 31 7.65 1.61 1.37
C GLY A 31 8.63 2.68 1.86
N PHE A 32 8.25 3.96 1.74
CA PHE A 32 9.06 5.06 2.27
C PHE A 32 9.18 5.00 3.81
N ALA A 33 8.06 4.75 4.51
CA ALA A 33 8.07 4.60 5.96
C ALA A 33 8.93 3.40 6.42
N ILE A 34 8.85 2.27 5.71
CA ILE A 34 9.68 1.08 5.98
C ILE A 34 11.16 1.38 5.71
N GLY A 35 11.50 2.16 4.69
CA GLY A 35 12.88 2.57 4.41
C GLY A 35 13.50 3.39 5.54
N VAL A 36 12.74 4.35 6.09
CA VAL A 36 13.18 5.17 7.23
C VAL A 36 13.31 4.33 8.51
N LEU A 37 12.32 3.47 8.77
CA LEU A 37 12.36 2.52 9.87
C LEU A 37 13.56 1.57 9.77
N GLY A 38 13.90 1.14 8.55
CA GLY A 38 15.06 0.33 8.24
C GLY A 38 16.36 1.02 8.60
N ASP A 39 16.60 2.25 8.08
CA ASP A 39 17.83 3.02 8.37
C ASP A 39 18.05 3.25 9.86
N ALA A 40 17.00 3.64 10.59
CA ALA A 40 17.04 3.78 12.04
C ALA A 40 17.27 2.43 12.75
N GLY A 41 16.63 1.37 12.25
CA GLY A 41 16.69 0.02 12.80
C GLY A 41 18.07 -0.62 12.68
N ILE A 42 18.75 -0.50 11.53
CA ILE A 42 20.13 -0.99 11.40
C ILE A 42 21.09 -0.21 12.28
N ARG A 43 20.96 1.13 12.37
CA ARG A 43 21.79 1.93 13.28
C ARG A 43 21.61 1.54 14.74
N ALA A 44 20.38 1.25 15.18
CA ALA A 44 20.11 0.77 16.53
C ALA A 44 20.66 -0.65 16.78
N THR A 45 20.57 -1.54 15.78
CA THR A 45 21.07 -2.92 15.87
C THR A 45 22.60 -2.99 15.91
N ALA A 46 23.30 -2.02 15.30
CA ALA A 46 24.76 -1.94 15.33
C ALA A 46 25.32 -1.68 16.74
N LEU A 47 24.55 -1.02 17.62
CA LEU A 47 24.96 -0.76 19.01
C LEU A 47 24.64 -1.94 19.92
N GLN A 48 23.57 -2.69 19.63
CA GLN A 48 23.09 -3.80 20.45
C GLN A 48 22.49 -4.91 19.57
N PRO A 49 23.16 -6.06 19.41
CA PRO A 49 22.70 -7.12 18.50
C PRO A 49 21.36 -7.77 18.91
N ASN A 50 20.98 -7.67 20.19
CA ASN A 50 19.70 -8.18 20.69
C ASN A 50 18.47 -7.41 20.16
N LEU A 51 18.65 -6.23 19.57
CA LEU A 51 17.55 -5.42 19.02
C LEU A 51 17.12 -5.87 17.61
N TYR A 52 17.88 -6.75 16.95
CA TYR A 52 17.60 -7.19 15.58
C TYR A 52 16.17 -7.74 15.41
N THR A 53 15.74 -8.61 16.33
CA THR A 53 14.42 -9.22 16.28
C THR A 53 13.30 -8.20 16.44
N THR A 54 13.51 -7.14 17.24
CA THR A 54 12.52 -6.07 17.42
C THR A 54 12.36 -5.23 16.15
N VAL A 55 13.46 -4.92 15.46
CA VAL A 55 13.47 -4.15 14.20
C VAL A 55 12.81 -4.95 13.07
N VAL A 56 13.09 -6.25 12.96
CA VAL A 56 12.42 -7.13 11.98
C VAL A 56 10.93 -7.27 12.27
N LEU A 57 10.54 -7.41 13.55
CA LEU A 57 9.13 -7.56 13.94
C LEU A 57 8.32 -6.30 13.59
N ILE A 58 8.84 -5.11 13.90
CA ILE A 58 8.17 -3.84 13.60
C ILE A 58 8.07 -3.60 12.08
N THR A 59 9.09 -4.03 11.32
CA THR A 59 9.10 -3.98 9.84
C THR A 59 8.03 -4.87 9.23
N GLY A 60 7.81 -6.07 9.78
CA GLY A 60 6.78 -7.00 9.30
C GLY A 60 5.35 -6.47 9.51
N PHE A 61 5.05 -5.89 10.69
CA PHE A 61 3.75 -5.27 10.94
C PHE A 61 3.48 -4.08 10.02
N ALA A 62 4.50 -3.30 9.68
CA ALA A 62 4.39 -2.19 8.74
C ALA A 62 3.99 -2.65 7.32
N MET A 63 4.45 -3.83 6.87
CA MET A 63 4.09 -4.38 5.56
C MET A 63 2.59 -4.71 5.47
N VAL A 64 2.02 -5.26 6.55
CA VAL A 64 0.60 -5.59 6.63
C VAL A 64 -0.29 -4.35 6.54
N ALA A 65 0.12 -3.22 7.14
CA ALA A 65 -0.60 -1.95 7.04
C ALA A 65 -0.74 -1.47 5.58
N GLY A 66 0.31 -1.63 4.77
CA GLY A 66 0.27 -1.32 3.33
C GLY A 66 -0.60 -2.28 2.52
N MET A 67 -0.58 -3.58 2.87
CA MET A 67 -1.39 -4.59 2.20
C MET A 67 -2.90 -4.40 2.40
N TYR A 68 -3.35 -3.84 3.52
CA TYR A 68 -4.78 -3.55 3.73
C TYR A 68 -5.35 -2.59 2.67
N GLY A 69 -4.59 -1.55 2.30
CA GLY A 69 -5.00 -0.60 1.25
C GLY A 69 -5.14 -1.26 -0.13
N LEU A 70 -4.31 -2.27 -0.40
CA LEU A 70 -4.37 -3.09 -1.61
C LEU A 70 -5.65 -3.93 -1.68
N VAL A 71 -5.97 -4.62 -0.58
CA VAL A 71 -7.16 -5.46 -0.50
C VAL A 71 -8.44 -4.64 -0.66
N VAL A 72 -8.54 -3.48 0.00
CA VAL A 72 -9.71 -2.59 -0.12
C VAL A 72 -9.87 -2.05 -1.55
N SER A 73 -8.78 -1.65 -2.20
CA SER A 73 -8.81 -1.15 -3.58
C SER A 73 -9.24 -2.24 -4.58
N LEU A 74 -8.82 -3.49 -4.35
CA LEU A 74 -9.26 -4.64 -5.15
C LEU A 74 -10.73 -4.98 -4.93
N ILE A 75 -11.24 -4.89 -3.70
CA ILE A 75 -12.66 -5.11 -3.43
C ILE A 75 -13.52 -4.06 -4.15
N GLN A 76 -13.09 -2.80 -4.19
CA GLN A 76 -13.80 -1.75 -4.92
C GLN A 76 -13.82 -1.95 -6.44
N ILE A 77 -12.76 -2.52 -7.02
CA ILE A 77 -12.76 -2.85 -8.46
C ILE A 77 -13.55 -4.12 -8.76
N ALA A 78 -13.54 -5.10 -7.84
CA ALA A 78 -14.20 -6.39 -8.00
C ALA A 78 -15.71 -6.34 -7.76
N ARG A 79 -16.21 -5.36 -7.00
CA ARG A 79 -17.65 -5.13 -6.77
C ARG A 79 -18.30 -4.33 -7.92
N LYS A 80 -18.17 -4.84 -9.15
CA LYS A 80 -18.81 -4.28 -10.33
C LYS A 80 -19.72 -5.27 -11.04
#